data_AF-A0A1Q6E7S2-F1
#
_entry.id   AF-A0A1Q6E7S2-F1
#
_cell.length_a   1.000
_cell.length_b   1.000
_cell.length_c   1.000
_cell.angle_alpha   90.00
_cell.angle_beta   90.00
_cell.angle_gamma   90.00
#
_symmetry.space_group_name_H-M   'P 1'
#
loop_
_entity.id
_entity.type
_entity.pdbx_description
1 polymer ?
#
loop_
_entity_poly.entity_id
_entity_poly.type
_entity_poly.pdbx_seq_one_letter_code
_entity_poly.pdbx_strand_id
1 'polypeptide(L)'
;MASLRRVKKDIDYLVSEVVYDCYLALYFHSERRDAIVAVMEEAVDARNEFYEMANHPAEKHNKSLVKKHYAFLRNELMERIDGLFDKLSKVVNEK
;
A
#
# COMPACT_ATOMS: atom_id res chain seq x y z
N MET A 1 7.21 -16.22 12.09
CA MET A 1 5.77 -16.35 11.78
C MET A 1 5.21 -14.95 11.55
N ALA A 2 4.41 -14.74 10.48
CA ALA A 2 3.73 -13.46 10.28
C ALA A 2 2.67 -13.29 11.38
N SER A 3 2.87 -12.31 12.25
CA SER A 3 1.89 -11.89 13.25
C SER A 3 1.13 -10.68 12.71
N LEU A 4 -0.06 -10.39 13.25
CA LEU A 4 -0.83 -9.19 12.91
C LEU A 4 0.05 -7.92 13.00
N ARG A 5 0.88 -7.83 14.05
CA ARG A 5 1.83 -6.73 14.23
C ARG A 5 2.83 -6.61 13.08
N ARG A 6 3.36 -7.72 12.57
CA ARG A 6 4.29 -7.69 11.43
C ARG A 6 3.57 -7.27 10.14
N VAL A 7 2.38 -7.82 9.89
CA VAL A 7 1.57 -7.44 8.70
C VAL A 7 1.27 -5.94 8.71
N LYS A 8 0.82 -5.38 9.84
CA LYS A 8 0.58 -3.93 9.96
C LYS A 8 1.84 -3.10 9.72
N LYS A 9 2.98 -3.54 10.24
CA LYS A 9 4.27 -2.87 9.98
C LYS A 9 4.65 -2.92 8.50
N ASP A 10 4.43 -4.04 7.83
CA ASP A 10 4.70 -4.18 6.39
C ASP A 10 3.76 -3.25 5.58
N ILE A 11 2.48 -3.14 5.95
CA ILE A 11 1.52 -2.20 5.35
C ILE A 11 1.99 -0.76 5.52
N ASP A 12 2.27 -0.32 6.74
CA ASP A 12 2.71 1.05 7.00
C ASP A 12 4.01 1.38 6.26
N TYR A 13 4.97 0.44 6.27
CA TYR A 13 6.25 0.61 5.61
C TYR A 13 6.06 0.83 4.10
N LEU A 14 5.41 -0.11 3.42
CA LEU A 14 5.31 -0.06 1.95
C LEU A 14 4.46 1.12 1.46
N VAL A 15 3.37 1.46 2.16
CA VAL A 15 2.58 2.65 1.82
C VAL A 15 3.39 3.92 2.05
N SER A 16 4.19 3.98 3.13
CA SER A 16 5.02 5.16 3.40
C SER A 16 6.05 5.39 2.29
N GLU A 17 6.64 4.33 1.72
CA GLU A 17 7.56 4.46 0.57
C GLU A 17 6.88 5.12 -0.64
N VAL A 18 5.65 4.70 -0.99
CA VAL A 18 4.88 5.35 -2.07
C VAL A 18 4.61 6.83 -1.77
N VAL A 19 4.21 7.14 -0.53
CA VAL A 19 3.93 8.53 -0.11
C VAL A 19 5.20 9.39 -0.17
N TYR A 20 6.35 8.86 0.25
CA TYR A 20 7.64 9.55 0.15
C TYR A 20 8.03 9.84 -1.30
N ASP A 21 7.87 8.87 -2.19
CA ASP A 21 8.13 9.08 -3.62
C ASP A 21 7.16 10.08 -4.24
N CYS A 22 5.89 10.11 -3.81
CA CYS A 22 4.94 11.15 -4.21
C CYS A 22 5.39 12.54 -3.75
N TYR A 23 5.91 12.69 -2.53
CA TYR A 23 6.47 13.97 -2.07
C TYR A 23 7.71 14.38 -2.88
N LEU A 24 8.58 13.42 -3.21
CA LEU A 24 9.74 13.68 -4.05
C LEU A 24 9.31 14.10 -5.47
N ALA A 25 8.32 13.42 -6.04
CA ALA A 25 7.74 13.76 -7.33
C ALA A 25 7.13 15.18 -7.31
N LEU A 26 6.40 15.56 -6.26
CA LEU A 26 5.86 16.92 -6.10
C LEU A 26 6.93 18.00 -6.09
N TYR A 27 8.11 17.70 -5.53
CA TYR A 27 9.24 18.63 -5.52
C TYR A 27 9.76 18.94 -6.93
N PHE A 28 9.80 17.94 -7.81
CA PHE A 28 10.33 18.10 -9.18
C PHE A 28 9.25 18.39 -10.24
N HIS A 29 8.00 17.99 -9.99
CA HIS A 29 6.88 18.03 -10.93
C HIS A 29 5.67 18.75 -10.34
N SER A 30 5.90 19.95 -9.81
CA SER A 30 4.84 20.74 -9.15
C SER A 30 3.64 21.05 -10.07
N GLU A 31 3.84 21.07 -11.39
CA GLU A 31 2.80 21.24 -12.40
C GLU A 31 1.84 20.04 -12.48
N ARG A 32 2.23 18.88 -11.96
CA ARG A 32 1.45 17.63 -11.93
C ARG A 32 0.85 17.35 -10.56
N ARG A 33 0.78 18.37 -9.71
CA ARG A 33 0.39 18.25 -8.30
C ARG A 33 -0.86 17.41 -8.08
N ASP A 34 -1.95 17.72 -8.78
CA ASP A 34 -3.23 17.07 -8.53
C ASP A 34 -3.20 15.58 -8.88
N ALA A 35 -2.50 15.20 -9.96
CA ALA A 35 -2.32 13.80 -10.33
C ALA A 35 -1.44 13.03 -9.34
N ILE A 36 -0.37 13.65 -8.83
CA ILE A 36 0.50 13.02 -7.81
C ILE A 36 -0.25 12.90 -6.47
N VAL A 37 -1.01 13.92 -6.08
CA VAL A 37 -1.85 13.88 -4.87
C VAL A 37 -2.89 12.78 -4.96
N ALA A 38 -3.51 12.56 -6.14
CA ALA A 38 -4.45 11.45 -6.32
C ALA A 38 -3.79 10.09 -6.07
N VAL A 39 -2.55 9.86 -6.55
CA VAL A 39 -1.81 8.61 -6.24
C VAL A 39 -1.52 8.49 -4.74
N MET A 40 -1.20 9.59 -4.07
CA MET A 40 -0.97 9.62 -2.63
C MET A 40 -2.24 9.30 -1.83
N GLU A 41 -3.39 9.83 -2.24
CA GLU A 41 -4.71 9.51 -1.66
C GLU A 41 -5.04 8.02 -1.83
N GLU A 42 -4.85 7.47 -3.04
CA GLU A 42 -5.03 6.03 -3.27
C GLU A 42 -4.12 5.17 -2.38
N ALA A 43 -2.89 5.60 -2.12
CA ALA A 43 -1.98 4.91 -1.21
C ALA A 43 -2.49 4.91 0.24
N VAL A 44 -3.05 6.03 0.70
CA VAL A 44 -3.66 6.15 2.03
C VAL A 44 -4.92 5.28 2.14
N ASP A 45 -5.74 5.23 1.09
CA ASP A 45 -6.92 4.37 1.05
C ASP A 45 -6.53 2.89 1.09
N ALA A 46 -5.52 2.49 0.31
CA ALA A 46 -4.97 1.13 0.36
C ALA A 46 -4.52 0.77 1.78
N ARG A 47 -3.83 1.67 2.49
CA ARG A 47 -3.45 1.44 3.89
C ARG A 47 -4.66 1.10 4.75
N ASN A 48 -5.74 1.88 4.65
CA ASN A 48 -6.95 1.68 5.44
C ASN A 48 -7.62 0.34 5.11
N GLU A 49 -7.76 0.01 3.82
CA GLU A 49 -8.30 -1.27 3.34
C GLU A 49 -7.52 -2.47 3.92
N PHE A 50 -6.19 -2.46 3.76
CA PHE A 50 -5.34 -3.54 4.24
C PHE A 50 -5.33 -3.65 5.77
N TYR A 51 -5.44 -2.53 6.48
CA TYR A 51 -5.61 -2.54 7.94
C TYR A 51 -6.91 -3.20 8.37
N GLU A 52 -8.01 -2.92 7.68
CA GLU A 52 -9.30 -3.55 7.95
C GLU A 52 -9.26 -5.05 7.67
N MET A 53 -8.72 -5.47 6.52
CA MET A 53 -8.57 -6.89 6.21
C MET A 53 -7.66 -7.61 7.21
N ALA A 54 -6.56 -6.98 7.64
CA ALA A 54 -5.65 -7.57 8.63
C ALA A 54 -6.33 -7.76 10.00
N ASN A 55 -7.19 -6.83 10.42
CA ASN A 55 -7.93 -6.92 11.69
C ASN A 55 -9.08 -7.93 11.66
N HIS A 56 -9.54 -8.31 10.47
CA HIS A 56 -10.73 -9.13 10.26
C HIS A 56 -10.49 -10.40 9.43
N PRO A 57 -9.62 -11.35 9.87
CA PRO A 57 -9.54 -12.65 9.22
C PRO A 57 -10.86 -13.41 9.34
N ALA A 58 -11.31 -14.07 8.27
CA ALA A 58 -12.60 -14.76 8.19
C ALA A 58 -12.77 -15.85 9.27
N GLU A 59 -11.72 -16.64 9.52
CA GLU A 59 -11.72 -17.67 10.57
C GLU A 59 -10.70 -17.34 11.68
N LYS A 60 -11.03 -16.34 12.52
CA LYS A 60 -10.14 -15.85 13.59
C LYS A 60 -9.66 -16.93 14.57
N HIS A 61 -10.44 -17.99 14.77
CA HIS A 61 -10.11 -19.08 15.70
C HIS A 61 -9.23 -20.18 15.07
N ASN A 62 -9.11 -20.22 13.74
CA ASN A 62 -8.31 -21.21 13.03
C ASN A 62 -6.92 -20.66 12.72
N LYS A 63 -5.92 -21.02 13.55
CA LYS A 63 -4.53 -20.52 13.41
C LYS A 63 -3.91 -20.79 12.03
N SER A 64 -4.27 -21.89 11.37
CA SER A 64 -3.74 -22.22 10.04
C SER A 64 -4.29 -21.27 8.98
N LEU A 65 -5.60 -21.03 9.00
CA LEU A 65 -6.26 -20.13 8.06
C LEU A 65 -5.88 -18.67 8.29
N VAL A 66 -5.70 -18.23 9.55
CA VAL A 66 -5.18 -16.89 9.85
C VAL A 66 -3.79 -16.68 9.23
N LYS A 67 -2.91 -17.69 9.27
CA LYS A 67 -1.58 -17.59 8.63
C LYS A 67 -1.69 -17.50 7.11
N LYS A 68 -2.58 -18.28 6.49
CA LYS A 68 -2.85 -18.20 5.05
C LYS A 68 -3.39 -16.83 4.65
N HIS A 69 -4.32 -16.29 5.44
CA HIS A 69 -4.86 -14.94 5.27
C HIS A 69 -3.76 -13.87 5.26
N TYR A 70 -2.85 -13.91 6.25
CA TYR A 70 -1.74 -12.96 6.29
C TYR A 70 -0.72 -13.14 5.16
N ALA A 71 -0.50 -14.37 4.69
CA ALA A 71 0.34 -14.62 3.53
C ALA A 71 -0.29 -14.05 2.25
N PHE A 72 -1.59 -14.25 2.08
CA PHE A 72 -2.38 -13.66 1.00
C PHE A 72 -2.31 -12.12 1.04
N LEU A 73 -2.62 -11.50 2.18
CA LEU A 73 -2.56 -10.04 2.33
C LEU A 73 -1.20 -9.46 1.97
N ARG A 74 -0.09 -10.15 2.28
CA ARG A 74 1.25 -9.67 1.91
C ARG A 74 1.47 -9.68 0.40
N ASN A 75 0.95 -10.69 -0.31
CA ASN A 75 1.09 -10.74 -1.77
C ASN A 75 0.24 -9.66 -2.44
N GLU A 76 -1.02 -9.52 -2.01
CA GLU A 76 -1.92 -8.49 -2.51
C GLU A 76 -1.40 -7.08 -2.23
N LEU A 77 -0.80 -6.87 -1.05
CA LEU A 77 -0.17 -5.59 -0.71
C LEU A 77 0.98 -5.27 -1.66
N MET A 78 1.86 -6.24 -1.95
CA MET A 78 2.97 -6.02 -2.89
C MET A 78 2.44 -5.64 -4.28
N GLU A 79 1.46 -6.37 -4.80
CA GLU A 79 0.86 -6.06 -6.10
C GLU A 79 0.18 -4.68 -6.13
N ARG A 80 -0.54 -4.31 -5.06
CA ARG A 80 -1.16 -2.98 -4.94
C ARG A 80 -0.09 -1.89 -4.94
N ILE A 81 1.00 -2.07 -4.19
CA ILE A 81 2.08 -1.09 -4.07
C ILE A 81 2.85 -0.95 -5.39
N ASP A 82 3.18 -2.05 -6.05
CA ASP A 82 3.79 -2.05 -7.39
C ASP A 82 2.91 -1.27 -8.38
N GLY A 83 1.59 -1.49 -8.35
CA GLY A 83 0.64 -0.75 -9.19
C GLY A 83 0.60 0.75 -8.90
N LEU A 84 0.79 1.17 -7.65
CA LEU A 84 0.87 2.59 -7.28
C LEU A 84 2.17 3.23 -7.78
N PHE A 85 3.30 2.52 -7.69
CA PHE A 85 4.56 3.00 -8.28
C PHE A 85 4.50 3.11 -9.80
N ASP A 86 3.87 2.14 -10.47
CA ASP A 86 3.62 2.21 -11.91
C ASP A 86 2.75 3.42 -12.29
N LYS A 87 1.71 3.71 -11.49
CA LYS A 87 0.88 4.89 -11.68
C LYS A 87 1.69 6.18 -11.50
N LEU A 88 2.44 6.29 -10.40
CA LEU A 88 3.29 7.46 -10.15
C LEU A 88 4.31 7.66 -11.28
N SER A 89 4.96 6.59 -11.72
CA SER A 89 5.93 6.58 -12.81
C SER A 89 5.31 7.11 -14.11
N LYS A 90 4.08 6.71 -14.44
CA LYS A 90 3.36 7.25 -15.61
C LYS A 90 3.07 8.74 -15.47
N VAL A 91 2.63 9.18 -14.29
CA VAL A 91 2.35 10.60 -14.03
C VAL A 91 3.60 11.45 -14.23
N VAL A 92 4.75 11.04 -13.69
CA VAL A 92 5.98 11.85 -13.78
C VAL A 92 6.67 11.78 -15.15
N ASN A 93 6.50 10.67 -15.88
CA ASN A 93 7.16 10.46 -17.19
C ASN A 93 6.28 10.80 -18.41
N GLU A 94 5.01 11.14 -18.21
CA GLU A 94 4.15 11.62 -19.31
C GLU A 94 4.75 12.88 -19.94
N LYS A 95 4.80 12.95 -21.27
CA LYS A 95 5.39 14.09 -21.99
C LYS A 95 4.52 15.33 -21.96
#